data_AF-A0A482WEM6-F1
#
_entry.id   AF-A0A482WEM6-F1
#
_cell.length_a   1.000
_cell.length_b   1.000
_cell.length_c   1.000
_cell.angle_alpha   90.00
_cell.angle_beta   90.00
_cell.angle_gamma   90.00
#
_symmetry.space_group_name_H-M   'P 1'
#
loop_
_entity.id
_entity.type
_entity.pdbx_description
1 polymer ?
#
loop_
_entity_poly.entity_id
_entity_poly.type
_entity_poly.pdbx_seq_one_letter_code
_entity_poly.pdbx_strand_id
1 'polypeptide(L)'
;SKDAYEKEFEEFNAWREKRGVTLITENVLLAYFFNVKKRFAASSMWTKYSMLNPLLKVHKNIDILIYVKLRYRGAKVLEREYIEQFLKGAPDEEYLMKK
;
A
#
# COMPACT_ATOMS: atom_id res chain seq x y z
N SER A 1 -7.48 -15.73 4.72
CA SER A 1 -8.40 -16.41 3.78
C SER A 1 -9.60 -15.51 3.49
N LYS A 2 -10.36 -15.82 2.43
CA LYS A 2 -11.40 -15.01 1.77
C LYS A 2 -12.18 -13.98 2.64
N ASP A 3 -12.60 -14.35 3.84
CA ASP A 3 -13.17 -13.43 4.86
C ASP A 3 -12.44 -12.10 5.04
N ALA A 4 -11.10 -12.12 5.08
CA ALA A 4 -10.31 -10.90 5.28
C ALA A 4 -10.42 -9.93 4.10
N TYR A 5 -10.60 -10.46 2.89
CA TYR A 5 -10.79 -9.67 1.68
C TYR A 5 -12.20 -9.06 1.66
N GLU A 6 -13.22 -9.85 1.96
CA GLU A 6 -14.62 -9.39 2.03
C GLU A 6 -14.79 -8.32 3.10
N LYS A 7 -14.22 -8.51 4.29
CA LYS A 7 -14.22 -7.51 5.36
C LYS A 7 -13.58 -6.18 4.94
N GLU A 8 -12.45 -6.22 4.23
CA GLU A 8 -11.80 -5.00 3.73
C GLU A 8 -12.69 -4.26 2.71
N PHE A 9 -13.40 -5.01 1.88
CA PHE A 9 -14.33 -4.46 0.90
C PHE A 9 -15.58 -3.87 1.56
N GLU A 10 -16.09 -4.50 2.62
CA GLU A 10 -17.15 -3.96 3.46
C GLU A 10 -16.71 -2.66 4.15
N GLU A 11 -15.51 -2.60 4.72
CA GLU A 11 -14.95 -1.36 5.31
C GLU A 11 -14.89 -0.23 4.27
N PHE A 12 -14.45 -0.54 3.04
CA PHE A 12 -14.44 0.41 1.94
C PHE A 12 -15.85 0.87 1.53
N ASN A 13 -16.80 -0.07 1.43
CA ASN A 13 -18.19 0.23 1.08
C ASN A 13 -18.87 1.10 2.15
N ALA A 14 -18.69 0.77 3.43
CA ALA A 14 -19.20 1.55 4.55
C ALA A 14 -18.61 2.97 4.58
N TRP A 15 -17.31 3.12 4.32
CA TRP A 15 -16.67 4.44 4.19
C TRP A 15 -17.26 5.25 3.04
N ARG A 16 -17.54 4.59 1.91
CA ARG A 16 -18.11 5.21 0.72
C ARG A 16 -19.56 5.65 0.95
N GLU A 17 -20.37 4.79 1.56
CA GLU A 17 -21.77 5.08 1.91
C GLU A 17 -21.87 6.24 2.90
N LYS A 18 -21.01 6.27 3.92
CA LYS A 18 -20.93 7.38 4.88
C LYS A 18 -20.64 8.73 4.20
N ARG A 19 -20.02 8.73 3.02
CA ARG A 19 -19.72 9.93 2.22
C ARG A 19 -20.71 10.18 1.08
N GLY A 20 -21.73 9.33 0.93
CA GLY A 20 -22.73 9.45 -0.15
C GLY A 20 -22.14 9.26 -1.55
N VAL A 21 -21.01 8.56 -1.68
CA VAL A 21 -20.33 8.39 -2.96
C VAL A 21 -20.88 7.16 -3.68
N THR A 22 -21.59 7.34 -4.78
CA THR A 22 -22.15 6.23 -5.56
C THR A 22 -21.18 5.71 -6.62
N LEU A 23 -20.41 6.62 -7.24
CA LEU A 23 -19.46 6.31 -8.30
C LEU A 23 -18.06 6.07 -7.74
N ILE A 24 -17.46 4.93 -8.08
CA ILE A 24 -16.06 4.64 -7.76
C ILE A 24 -15.20 5.22 -8.87
N THR A 25 -14.49 6.30 -8.57
CA THR A 25 -13.50 6.91 -9.47
C THR A 25 -12.11 6.87 -8.84
N GLU A 26 -11.09 7.17 -9.64
CA GLU A 26 -9.70 7.29 -9.15
C GLU A 26 -9.60 8.22 -7.93
N ASN A 27 -10.28 9.36 -7.96
CA ASN A 27 -10.27 10.34 -6.88
C ASN A 27 -10.88 9.79 -5.59
N VAL A 28 -11.91 8.94 -5.69
CA VAL A 28 -12.55 8.30 -4.54
C VAL A 28 -11.59 7.28 -3.91
N LEU A 29 -10.91 6.49 -4.73
CA LEU A 29 -9.89 5.54 -4.28
C LEU A 29 -8.70 6.26 -3.65
N LEU A 30 -8.21 7.34 -4.27
CA LEU A 30 -7.15 8.20 -3.71
C LEU A 30 -7.55 8.78 -2.35
N ALA A 31 -8.77 9.31 -2.22
CA ALA A 31 -9.26 9.86 -0.96
C ALA A 31 -9.39 8.79 0.13
N TYR A 32 -9.82 7.57 -0.23
CA TYR A 32 -9.86 6.44 0.68
C TYR A 32 -8.45 6.08 1.17
N PHE A 33 -7.51 5.82 0.26
CA PHE A 33 -6.14 5.45 0.62
C PHE A 33 -5.42 6.57 1.38
N PHE A 34 -5.72 7.84 1.09
CA PHE A 34 -5.21 8.96 1.88
C PHE A 34 -5.75 8.94 3.32
N ASN A 35 -7.01 8.56 3.53
CA ASN A 35 -7.58 8.38 4.86
C ASN A 35 -6.96 7.16 5.58
N VAL A 36 -6.77 6.05 4.87
CA VAL A 36 -6.11 4.83 5.40
C VAL A 36 -4.67 5.14 5.81
N LYS A 37 -3.92 5.88 5.00
CA LYS A 37 -2.53 6.29 5.30
C LYS A 37 -2.42 7.12 6.58
N LYS A 38 -3.44 7.91 6.94
CA LYS A 38 -3.46 8.67 8.21
C LYS A 38 -3.67 7.76 9.43
N ARG A 39 -4.29 6.60 9.25
CA ARG A 39 -4.67 5.67 10.33
C ARG A 39 -3.72 4.50 10.49
N PHE A 40 -3.06 4.09 9.42
CA PHE A 40 -2.25 2.88 9.36
C PHE A 40 -0.85 3.16 8.85
N ALA A 41 0.11 2.33 9.26
CA ALA A 41 1.45 2.31 8.69
C ALA A 41 1.41 2.06 7.17
N ALA A 42 2.41 2.57 6.45
CA ALA A 42 2.47 2.44 4.99
C ALA A 42 2.41 0.98 4.53
N SER A 43 3.08 0.06 5.23
CA SER A 43 3.04 -1.39 4.94
C SER A 43 1.61 -1.94 5.00
N SER A 44 0.86 -1.62 6.05
CA SER A 44 -0.54 -2.03 6.22
C SER A 44 -1.45 -1.41 5.15
N MET A 45 -1.22 -0.16 4.76
CA MET A 45 -1.94 0.49 3.66
C MET A 45 -1.75 -0.29 2.34
N TRP A 46 -0.52 -0.72 2.03
CA TRP A 46 -0.25 -1.52 0.84
C TRP A 46 -0.87 -2.92 0.90
N THR A 47 -0.94 -3.53 2.08
CA THR A 47 -1.68 -4.78 2.26
C THR A 47 -3.15 -4.60 1.92
N LYS A 48 -3.80 -3.56 2.47
CA LYS A 48 -5.19 -3.22 2.17
C LYS A 48 -5.40 -2.92 0.68
N TYR A 49 -4.48 -2.19 0.05
CA TYR A 49 -4.48 -1.93 -1.40
C TYR A 49 -4.49 -3.23 -2.22
N SER A 50 -3.60 -4.17 -1.89
CA SER A 50 -3.51 -5.46 -2.59
C SER A 50 -4.76 -6.32 -2.37
N MET A 51 -5.46 -6.16 -1.25
CA MET A 51 -6.72 -6.86 -0.98
C MET A 51 -7.89 -6.28 -1.78
N LEU A 52 -7.98 -4.95 -1.88
CA LEU A 52 -9.05 -4.25 -2.59
C LEU A 52 -8.98 -4.39 -4.12
N ASN A 53 -7.77 -4.52 -4.69
CA ASN A 53 -7.57 -4.62 -6.13
C ASN A 53 -8.33 -5.76 -6.82
N PRO A 54 -8.18 -7.04 -6.42
CA PRO A 54 -8.92 -8.13 -7.04
C PRO A 54 -10.44 -7.98 -6.84
N LEU A 55 -10.89 -7.45 -5.70
CA LEU A 55 -12.31 -7.27 -5.41
C LEU A 55 -12.95 -6.18 -6.29
N LEU A 56 -12.25 -5.05 -6.48
CA LEU A 56 -12.73 -3.98 -7.35
C LEU A 56 -12.72 -4.39 -8.83
N LYS A 57 -11.76 -5.23 -9.22
CA LYS A 57 -11.73 -5.84 -10.56
C LYS A 57 -12.90 -6.78 -10.79
N VAL A 58 -13.20 -7.65 -9.83
CA VAL A 58 -14.30 -8.64 -9.95
C VAL A 58 -15.67 -7.97 -9.87
N HIS A 59 -15.90 -7.10 -8.87
CA HIS A 59 -17.24 -6.55 -8.62
C HIS A 59 -17.59 -5.34 -9.48
N LYS A 60 -16.60 -4.59 -9.96
CA LYS A 60 -16.81 -3.29 -10.62
C LYS A 60 -16.03 -3.13 -11.92
N ASN A 61 -15.22 -4.12 -12.30
CA ASN A 61 -14.34 -4.07 -13.48
C ASN A 61 -13.41 -2.85 -13.48
N ILE A 62 -12.96 -2.44 -12.29
CA ILE A 62 -12.02 -1.33 -12.10
C ILE A 62 -10.66 -1.93 -11.75
N ASP A 63 -9.65 -1.64 -12.57
CA ASP A 63 -8.27 -2.04 -12.30
C ASP A 63 -7.50 -0.88 -11.65
N ILE A 64 -7.21 -1.01 -10.36
CA ILE A 64 -6.56 0.06 -9.57
C ILE A 64 -5.09 0.21 -9.96
N LEU A 65 -4.49 -0.82 -10.56
CA LEU A 65 -3.09 -0.84 -10.99
C LEU A 65 -2.81 0.17 -12.12
N ILE A 66 -3.85 0.61 -12.83
CA ILE A 66 -3.77 1.64 -13.88
C ILE A 66 -3.43 3.01 -13.27
N TYR A 67 -3.76 3.23 -11.99
CA TYR A 67 -3.55 4.51 -11.33
C TYR A 67 -2.10 4.64 -10.85
N VAL A 68 -1.23 5.14 -11.72
CA VAL A 68 0.20 5.37 -11.47
C VAL A 68 0.44 6.22 -10.21
N LYS A 69 -0.45 7.17 -9.90
CA LYS A 69 -0.38 8.01 -8.69
C LYS A 69 -0.48 7.20 -7.40
N LEU A 70 -1.14 6.05 -7.40
CA LEU A 70 -1.24 5.16 -6.24
C LEU A 70 -0.01 4.27 -6.05
N ARG A 71 0.89 4.16 -7.06
CA ARG A 71 2.03 3.22 -7.06
C ARG A 71 3.31 3.73 -6.39
N TYR A 72 3.39 5.01 -6.03
CA TYR A 72 4.60 5.56 -5.40
C TYR A 72 4.74 5.06 -3.95
N ARG A 73 5.47 3.96 -3.77
CA ARG A 73 6.18 3.67 -2.53
C ARG A 73 7.23 4.77 -2.39
N GLY A 74 7.02 5.73 -1.50
CA GLY A 74 8.06 6.68 -1.10
C GLY A 74 9.18 5.91 -0.42
N ALA A 75 10.02 5.21 -1.19
CA ALA A 75 11.27 4.66 -0.71
C ALA A 75 12.12 5.86 -0.31
N LYS A 76 12.60 5.87 0.93
CA LYS A 76 13.58 6.86 1.36
C LYS A 76 14.79 6.66 0.45
N VAL A 77 15.18 7.69 -0.29
CA VAL A 77 16.41 7.64 -1.10
C VAL A 77 17.52 7.29 -0.13
N LEU A 78 18.25 6.22 -0.41
CA LEU A 78 19.33 5.75 0.45
C LEU A 78 20.46 6.77 0.34
N GLU A 79 20.61 7.64 1.34
CA GLU A 79 21.62 8.69 1.32
C GLU A 79 23.02 8.09 1.48
N ARG A 80 24.02 8.72 0.84
CA ARG A 80 25.40 8.24 0.81
C ARG A 80 25.95 7.94 2.22
N GLU A 81 25.58 8.75 3.19
CA GLU A 81 26.00 8.60 4.60
C GLU A 81 25.51 7.27 5.21
N TYR A 82 24.32 6.82 4.82
CA TYR A 82 23.76 5.54 5.28
C TYR A 82 24.48 4.35 4.62
N ILE A 83 24.87 4.50 3.36
CA ILE A 83 25.70 3.51 2.64
C ILE A 83 27.06 3.40 3.32
N GLU A 84 27.67 4.54 3.67
CA GLU A 84 28.98 4.56 4.34
C GLU A 84 28.94 3.99 5.76
N GLN A 85 27.89 4.28 6.54
CA GLN A 85 27.69 3.65 7.85
C GLN A 85 27.49 2.14 7.74
N PHE A 86 26.74 1.68 6.75
CA PHE A 86 26.56 0.25 6.50
C PHE A 86 27.89 -0.41 6.11
N LEU A 87 28.64 0.17 5.17
CA LEU A 87 29.92 -0.37 4.71
C LEU A 87 31.01 -0.36 5.79
N LYS A 88 31.00 0.63 6.70
CA LYS A 88 32.02 0.77 7.76
C LYS A 88 31.63 0.06 9.07
N GLY A 89 30.33 -0.13 9.30
CA GLY A 89 29.78 -0.64 10.56
C GLY A 89 29.24 -2.07 10.49
N ALA A 90 29.13 -2.67 9.31
CA ALA A 90 28.77 -4.07 9.18
C ALA A 90 29.94 -4.95 9.67
N PRO A 91 29.73 -5.84 10.66
CA PRO A 91 30.76 -6.80 11.04
C PRO A 91 30.99 -7.76 9.88
N ASP A 92 32.20 -7.74 9.32
CA ASP A 92 32.62 -8.55 8.18
C ASP A 92 32.32 -10.05 8.37
N GLU A 93 32.29 -10.53 9.61
CA GLU A 93 32.10 -11.94 9.98
C GLU A 93 30.67 -12.47 9.70
N GLU A 94 29.64 -11.62 9.68
CA GLU A 94 28.24 -12.06 9.52
C GLU A 94 27.75 -11.97 8.07
N TYR A 95 28.24 -10.97 7.31
CA TYR A 95 27.72 -10.65 5.97
C TYR A 95 28.72 -10.89 4.83
N LEU A 96 30.01 -11.03 5.13
CA LEU A 96 31.04 -11.37 4.15
C LEU A 96 31.44 -12.84 4.36
N MET A 97 30.80 -13.76 3.63
CA MET A 97 31.27 -15.16 3.57
C MET A 97 32.72 -15.17 3.07
N LYS A 98 33.69 -15.27 3.99
CA LYS A 98 35.06 -15.65 3.65
C LYS A 98 35.04 -17.11 3.24
N LYS A 99 35.49 -17.38 2.01
CA LYS A 99 35.63 -18.72 1.46
C LYS A 99 36.84 -19.44 2.04
#